data_AF-A0A0F9AKE4-F1
#
_entry.id   AF-A0A0F9AKE4-F1
#
_cell.length_a   1.000
_cell.length_b   1.000
_cell.length_c   1.000
_cell.angle_alpha   90.00
_cell.angle_beta   90.00
_cell.angle_gamma   90.00
#
_symmetry.space_group_name_H-M   'P 1'
#
loop_
_entity.id
_entity.type
_entity.pdbx_description
1 polymer ?
#
loop_
_entity_poly.entity_id
_entity_poly.type
_entity_poly.pdbx_seq_one_letter_code
_entity_poly.pdbx_strand_id
1 'polypeptide(L)'
;REMELTRTKFTSIIKAEAMMFPVIFISSFLFWWFFWHISQIPSDSFPYAARVWPVAARQAYLIFPANSTDQSLLLQAIKPLVIGISAVVGLLLYGGFALVGVPVTVFYGMIGGVAAPLHTGLPILIGALLGKYYFSRKYGPDKWKRYVPVLAAGFSCGMGLAGMTAVALSLISQCTRSLPF
;
A
#
# COMPACT_ATOMS: atom_id res chain seq x y z
N ARG A 1 12.97 8.71 -22.78
CA ARG A 1 11.61 8.79 -23.36
C ARG A 1 10.61 9.53 -22.47
N GLU A 2 10.65 9.39 -21.14
CA GLU A 2 9.83 10.19 -20.20
C GLU A 2 10.19 11.70 -20.24
N MET A 3 11.49 12.05 -20.27
CA MET A 3 11.96 13.46 -20.25
C MET A 3 11.63 14.29 -21.50
N GLU A 4 11.32 13.64 -22.63
CA GLU A 4 10.89 14.33 -23.86
C GLU A 4 9.41 14.71 -23.81
N LEU A 5 8.60 13.96 -23.05
CA LEU A 5 7.16 14.18 -22.92
C LEU A 5 6.82 15.33 -21.96
N THR A 6 7.65 15.58 -20.95
CA THR A 6 7.48 16.68 -19.98
C THR A 6 8.19 17.98 -20.37
N ARG A 7 8.98 17.98 -21.46
CA ARG A 7 9.85 19.11 -21.87
C ARG A 7 10.81 19.61 -20.77
N THR A 8 11.14 18.79 -19.78
CA THR A 8 12.04 19.18 -18.69
C THR A 8 13.47 18.75 -18.98
N LYS A 9 14.43 19.67 -18.83
CA LYS A 9 15.86 19.36 -18.93
C LYS A 9 16.26 18.47 -17.73
N PHE A 10 17.13 17.47 -17.95
CA PHE A 10 17.65 16.59 -16.88
C PHE A 10 18.25 17.39 -15.71
N THR A 11 18.93 18.50 -16.02
CA THR A 11 19.46 19.44 -15.02
C THR A 11 18.40 20.13 -14.18
N SER A 12 17.18 20.31 -14.70
CA SER A 12 16.06 20.87 -13.95
C SER A 12 15.49 19.88 -12.93
N ILE A 13 15.48 18.59 -13.28
CA ILE A 13 15.04 17.51 -12.38
C ILE A 13 16.03 17.40 -11.22
N ILE A 14 17.34 17.34 -11.52
CA ILE A 14 18.39 17.29 -10.49
C ILE A 14 18.34 18.52 -9.59
N LYS A 15 18.13 19.74 -10.13
CA LYS A 15 17.99 20.96 -9.32
C LYS A 15 16.76 20.91 -8.42
N ALA A 16 15.65 20.37 -8.91
CA ALA A 16 14.43 20.20 -8.11
C ALA A 16 14.66 19.20 -6.97
N GLU A 17 15.24 18.04 -7.27
CA GLU A 17 15.57 17.03 -6.25
C GLU A 17 16.58 17.55 -5.23
N ALA A 18 17.63 18.25 -5.67
CA ALA A 18 18.63 18.84 -4.79
C ALA A 18 18.04 19.93 -3.87
N MET A 19 16.99 20.63 -4.29
CA MET A 19 16.28 21.59 -3.45
C MET A 19 15.28 20.89 -2.51
N MET A 20 14.61 19.83 -2.95
CA MET A 20 13.66 19.08 -2.13
C MET A 20 14.36 18.28 -1.02
N PHE A 21 15.52 17.70 -1.31
CA PHE A 21 16.26 16.86 -0.36
C PHE A 21 16.52 17.54 1.00
N PRO A 22 17.10 18.75 1.10
CA PRO A 22 17.33 19.40 2.39
C PRO A 22 16.02 19.75 3.11
N VAL A 23 14.98 20.17 2.38
CA VAL A 23 13.68 20.53 2.96
C VAL A 23 13.04 19.30 3.60
N ILE A 24 13.04 18.16 2.90
CA ILE A 24 12.49 16.91 3.40
C ILE A 24 13.31 16.40 4.58
N PHE A 25 14.64 16.48 4.51
CA PHE A 25 15.53 16.01 5.57
C PHE A 25 15.32 16.80 6.88
N ILE A 26 15.34 18.14 6.80
CA ILE A 26 15.10 19.01 7.96
C ILE A 26 13.69 18.80 8.52
N SER A 27 12.68 18.74 7.65
CA SER A 27 11.29 18.53 8.06
C SER A 27 11.09 17.17 8.73
N SER A 28 11.75 16.12 8.22
CA SER A 28 11.70 14.77 8.82
C SER A 28 12.36 14.74 10.20
N PHE A 29 13.47 15.45 10.37
CA PHE A 29 14.15 15.54 11.67
C PHE A 29 13.31 16.32 12.69
N LEU A 30 12.70 17.44 12.28
CA LEU A 30 11.76 18.20 13.10
C LEU A 30 10.56 17.36 13.52
N PHE A 31 9.98 16.61 12.58
CA PHE A 31 8.87 15.71 12.85
C PHE A 31 9.28 14.63 13.85
N TRP A 32 10.44 14.00 13.66
CA TRP A 32 10.94 12.99 14.59
C TRP A 32 11.12 13.58 15.99
N TRP A 33 11.84 14.70 16.10
CA TRP A 33 12.06 15.41 17.37
C TRP A 33 10.75 15.75 18.09
N PHE A 34 9.75 16.23 17.36
CA PHE A 34 8.43 16.55 17.91
C PHE A 34 7.71 15.32 18.48
N PHE A 35 7.73 14.18 17.77
CA PHE A 35 7.07 12.96 18.23
C PHE A 35 7.65 12.40 19.53
N TRP A 36 8.95 12.57 19.79
CA TRP A 36 9.55 12.17 21.07
C TRP A 36 9.10 13.02 22.27
N HIS A 37 8.62 14.25 22.03
CA HIS A 37 8.25 15.17 23.11
C HIS A 37 6.76 15.12 23.49
N ILE A 38 5.86 14.63 22.62
CA ILE A 38 4.41 14.77 22.83
C ILE A 38 3.77 13.68 23.72
N SER A 39 4.26 12.45 23.72
CA SER A 39 3.81 11.33 24.60
C SER A 39 4.58 10.04 24.27
N GLN A 40 4.59 9.06 25.16
CA GLN A 40 5.13 7.73 24.87
C GLN A 40 4.32 7.06 23.74
N ILE A 41 5.03 6.54 22.73
CA ILE A 41 4.48 5.71 21.67
C ILE A 41 4.66 4.26 22.15
N PRO A 42 3.63 3.44 22.52
CA PRO A 42 2.19 3.50 22.30
C PRO A 42 1.37 4.00 23.52
N SER A 43 0.34 4.80 23.25
CA SER A 43 -0.57 5.38 24.25
C SER A 43 -1.99 5.49 23.66
N ASP A 44 -3.00 5.76 24.49
CA ASP A 44 -4.39 5.98 24.04
C ASP A 44 -4.52 7.13 23.03
N SER A 45 -3.56 8.06 23.03
CA SER A 45 -3.43 9.14 22.05
C SER A 45 -3.13 8.65 20.62
N PHE A 46 -2.59 7.42 20.46
CA PHE A 46 -2.25 6.83 19.16
C PHE A 46 -2.87 5.42 18.96
N PRO A 47 -4.21 5.31 18.84
CA PRO A 47 -4.91 4.02 18.85
C PRO A 47 -4.55 3.12 17.66
N TYR A 48 -4.20 3.70 16.51
CA TYR A 48 -3.77 2.95 15.33
C TYR A 48 -2.41 2.26 15.56
N ALA A 49 -1.42 3.00 16.05
CA ALA A 49 -0.09 2.46 16.33
C ALA A 49 -0.16 1.36 17.41
N ALA A 50 -0.91 1.60 18.48
CA ALA A 50 -1.10 0.63 19.56
C ALA A 50 -1.70 -0.71 19.08
N ARG A 51 -2.60 -0.70 18.08
CA ARG A 51 -3.22 -1.92 17.54
C ARG A 51 -2.41 -2.58 16.42
N VAL A 52 -1.84 -1.80 15.51
CA VAL A 52 -1.23 -2.31 14.28
C VAL A 52 0.22 -2.74 14.48
N TRP A 53 1.01 -1.99 15.27
CA TRP A 53 2.41 -2.31 15.50
C TRP A 53 2.65 -3.70 16.11
N PRO A 54 1.91 -4.17 17.14
CA PRO A 54 2.12 -5.52 17.66
C PRO A 54 1.74 -6.60 16.63
N VAL A 55 0.73 -6.36 15.79
CA VAL A 55 0.35 -7.29 14.71
C VAL A 55 1.46 -7.37 13.66
N ALA A 56 1.97 -6.23 13.21
CA ALA A 56 3.06 -6.16 12.24
C ALA A 56 4.35 -6.76 12.81
N ALA A 57 4.69 -6.47 14.07
CA ALA A 57 5.85 -7.03 14.75
C ALA A 57 5.77 -8.56 14.85
N ARG A 58 4.59 -9.13 15.17
CA ARG A 58 4.38 -10.59 15.15
C ARG A 58 4.57 -11.17 13.77
N GLN A 59 4.01 -10.56 12.74
CA GLN A 59 4.17 -11.03 11.36
C GLN A 59 5.63 -10.99 10.92
N ALA A 60 6.36 -9.94 11.27
CA ALA A 60 7.77 -9.80 10.95
C ALA A 60 8.64 -10.80 11.75
N TYR A 61 8.31 -11.02 13.02
CA TYR A 61 8.94 -12.05 13.86
C TYR A 61 8.77 -13.46 13.30
N LEU A 62 7.70 -13.77 12.56
CA LEU A 62 7.57 -15.07 11.90
C LEU A 62 8.53 -15.24 10.71
N ILE A 63 8.96 -14.14 10.07
CA ILE A 63 9.75 -14.16 8.82
C ILE A 63 11.24 -13.95 9.08
N PHE A 64 11.61 -13.04 10.00
CA PHE A 64 13.02 -12.76 10.30
C PHE A 64 13.86 -13.96 10.76
N PRO A 65 13.36 -14.91 11.58
CA PRO A 65 14.12 -16.09 11.97
C PRO A 65 14.21 -17.15 10.87
N ALA A 66 13.65 -16.92 9.67
CA ALA A 66 13.78 -17.84 8.53
C ALA A 66 15.23 -18.19 8.21
N ASN A 67 16.14 -17.25 8.45
CA ASN A 67 17.57 -17.39 8.16
C ASN A 67 18.42 -17.71 9.40
N SER A 68 17.80 -17.89 10.57
CA SER A 68 18.49 -18.14 11.85
C SER A 68 18.52 -19.64 12.16
N THR A 69 19.72 -20.18 12.42
CA THR A 69 19.95 -21.63 12.60
C THR A 69 19.28 -22.23 13.84
N ASP A 70 19.08 -21.45 14.91
CA ASP A 70 18.77 -21.98 16.25
C ASP A 70 17.27 -22.10 16.58
N GLN A 71 16.36 -21.43 15.86
CA GLN A 71 14.91 -21.50 16.09
C GLN A 71 14.13 -21.37 14.79
N SER A 72 14.12 -22.44 13.99
CA SER A 72 13.42 -22.47 12.71
C SER A 72 11.93 -22.81 12.90
N LEU A 73 11.18 -21.91 13.55
CA LEU A 73 9.72 -21.98 13.63
C LEU A 73 9.08 -22.20 12.24
N LEU A 74 9.72 -21.68 11.19
CA LEU A 74 9.34 -21.89 9.80
C LEU A 74 9.63 -23.30 9.27
N LEU A 75 10.77 -23.93 9.62
CA LEU A 75 11.05 -25.31 9.19
C LEU A 75 10.11 -26.31 9.87
N GLN A 76 9.75 -26.07 11.13
CA GLN A 76 8.77 -26.91 11.83
C GLN A 76 7.34 -26.70 11.31
N ALA A 77 7.03 -25.52 10.77
CA ALA A 77 5.73 -25.21 10.17
C ALA A 77 5.59 -25.65 8.69
N ILE A 78 6.70 -25.95 8.00
CA ILE A 78 6.68 -26.46 6.62
C ILE A 78 6.12 -27.89 6.62
N LYS A 79 4.88 -28.01 6.12
CA LYS A 79 4.22 -29.29 5.88
C LYS A 79 4.35 -29.62 4.38
N PRO A 80 5.34 -30.43 3.97
CA PRO A 80 5.62 -30.70 2.55
C PRO A 80 4.41 -31.32 1.85
N LEU A 81 3.59 -32.08 2.58
CA LEU A 81 2.36 -32.70 2.08
C LEU A 81 1.31 -31.64 1.68
N VAL A 82 1.13 -30.59 2.48
CA VAL A 82 0.19 -29.50 2.15
C VAL A 82 0.67 -28.70 0.95
N ILE A 83 1.99 -28.47 0.85
CA ILE A 83 2.60 -27.80 -0.32
C ILE A 83 2.36 -28.63 -1.59
N GLY A 84 2.63 -29.94 -1.53
CA GLY A 84 2.41 -30.86 -2.65
C GLY A 84 0.94 -30.91 -3.09
N ILE A 85 0.00 -31.04 -2.14
CA ILE A 85 -1.43 -31.01 -2.45
C ILE A 85 -1.83 -29.67 -3.07
N SER A 86 -1.40 -28.55 -2.49
CA SER A 86 -1.75 -27.22 -3.02
C SER A 86 -1.17 -26.97 -4.42
N ALA A 87 0.04 -27.48 -4.71
CA ALA A 87 0.65 -27.41 -6.02
C ALA A 87 -0.14 -28.22 -7.07
N VAL A 88 -0.53 -29.47 -6.74
CA VAL A 88 -1.32 -30.32 -7.63
C VAL A 88 -2.71 -29.71 -7.87
N VAL A 89 -3.38 -29.25 -6.80
CA VAL A 89 -4.68 -28.59 -6.90
C VAL A 89 -4.59 -27.32 -7.76
N GLY A 90 -3.56 -26.48 -7.55
CA GLY A 90 -3.34 -25.29 -8.36
C GLY A 90 -3.11 -25.60 -9.84
N LEU A 91 -2.35 -26.66 -10.14
CA LEU A 91 -2.07 -27.09 -11.51
C LEU A 91 -3.31 -27.66 -12.20
N LEU A 92 -4.13 -28.43 -11.47
CA LEU A 92 -5.42 -28.93 -11.96
C LEU A 92 -6.41 -27.79 -12.23
N LEU A 93 -6.48 -26.82 -11.33
CA LEU A 93 -7.35 -25.65 -11.49
C LEU A 93 -6.91 -24.81 -12.70
N TYR A 94 -5.60 -24.60 -12.88
CA TYR A 94 -5.03 -23.92 -14.04
C TYR A 94 -5.32 -24.68 -15.35
N GLY A 95 -5.12 -26.00 -15.36
CA GLY A 95 -5.44 -26.86 -16.50
C GLY A 95 -6.94 -26.86 -16.84
N GLY A 96 -7.81 -26.88 -15.83
CA GLY A 96 -9.26 -26.76 -16.02
C GLY A 96 -9.65 -25.43 -16.66
N PHE A 97 -9.09 -24.31 -16.22
CA PHE A 97 -9.32 -23.01 -16.84
C PHE A 97 -8.75 -22.91 -18.26
N ALA A 98 -7.62 -23.57 -18.53
CA ALA A 98 -7.04 -23.65 -19.87
C ALA A 98 -7.94 -24.41 -20.85
N LEU A 99 -8.59 -25.50 -20.41
CA LEU A 99 -9.54 -26.27 -21.23
C LEU A 99 -10.83 -25.49 -21.55
N VAL A 100 -11.30 -24.67 -20.62
CA VAL A 100 -12.49 -23.81 -20.81
C VAL A 100 -12.15 -22.54 -21.62
N GLY A 101 -10.87 -22.29 -21.93
CA GLY A 101 -10.44 -21.11 -22.69
C GLY A 101 -10.56 -19.79 -21.92
N VAL A 102 -10.61 -19.85 -20.58
CA VAL A 102 -10.73 -18.66 -19.73
C VAL A 102 -9.40 -17.89 -19.73
N PRO A 103 -9.40 -16.55 -19.91
CA PRO A 103 -8.19 -15.77 -19.90
C PRO A 103 -7.42 -15.92 -18.57
N VAL A 104 -6.11 -16.16 -18.68
CA VAL A 104 -5.18 -16.41 -17.56
C VAL A 104 -5.21 -15.29 -16.51
N THR A 105 -5.63 -14.09 -16.88
CA THR A 105 -5.84 -12.95 -15.98
C THR A 105 -6.86 -13.23 -14.87
N VAL A 106 -7.86 -14.09 -15.11
CA VAL A 106 -8.86 -14.47 -14.10
C VAL A 106 -8.26 -15.36 -13.02
N PHE A 107 -7.35 -16.26 -13.40
CA PHE A 107 -6.64 -17.13 -12.46
C PHE A 107 -5.74 -16.32 -11.53
N TYR A 108 -4.91 -15.43 -12.08
CA TYR A 108 -4.08 -14.53 -11.27
C TYR A 108 -4.91 -13.55 -10.44
N GLY A 109 -6.04 -13.07 -10.96
CA GLY A 109 -6.97 -12.21 -10.23
C GLY A 109 -7.60 -12.91 -9.02
N MET A 110 -7.98 -14.18 -9.14
CA MET A 110 -8.49 -14.97 -8.00
C MET A 110 -7.41 -15.21 -6.95
N ILE A 111 -6.21 -15.63 -7.36
CA ILE A 111 -5.11 -15.87 -6.41
C ILE A 111 -4.74 -14.59 -5.67
N GLY A 112 -4.60 -13.47 -6.39
CA GLY A 112 -4.34 -12.16 -5.79
C GLY A 112 -5.48 -11.68 -4.89
N GLY A 113 -6.73 -11.99 -5.24
CA GLY A 113 -7.92 -11.62 -4.49
C GLY A 113 -8.08 -12.38 -3.16
N VAL A 114 -7.68 -13.65 -3.09
CA VAL A 114 -7.75 -14.46 -1.86
C VAL A 114 -6.76 -13.95 -0.79
N ALA A 115 -5.61 -13.44 -1.22
CA ALA A 115 -4.60 -12.87 -0.32
C ALA A 115 -4.92 -11.43 0.13
N ALA A 116 -5.78 -10.72 -0.60
CA ALA A 116 -6.10 -9.33 -0.32
C ALA A 116 -7.18 -9.22 0.76
N PRO A 117 -6.99 -8.39 1.81
CA PRO A 117 -8.02 -8.20 2.81
C PRO A 117 -9.25 -7.49 2.20
N LEU A 118 -10.45 -7.91 2.60
CA LEU A 118 -11.71 -7.47 1.97
C LEU A 118 -11.89 -5.94 1.92
N HIS A 119 -11.31 -5.21 2.89
CA HIS A 119 -11.39 -3.76 2.94
C HIS A 119 -10.66 -3.05 1.77
N THR A 120 -9.64 -3.67 1.16
CA THR A 120 -8.98 -3.13 -0.03
C THR A 120 -9.59 -3.68 -1.32
N GLY A 121 -10.08 -4.93 -1.31
CA GLY A 121 -10.70 -5.56 -2.47
C GLY A 121 -12.00 -4.90 -2.93
N LEU A 122 -12.88 -4.52 -1.99
CA LEU A 122 -14.17 -3.92 -2.31
C LEU A 122 -14.06 -2.56 -3.03
N PRO A 123 -13.25 -1.58 -2.57
CA PRO A 123 -13.06 -0.32 -3.28
C PRO A 123 -12.47 -0.50 -4.69
N ILE A 124 -11.52 -1.42 -4.86
CA ILE A 124 -10.92 -1.71 -6.16
C ILE A 124 -11.97 -2.29 -7.11
N LEU A 125 -12.82 -3.20 -6.62
CA LEU A 125 -13.92 -3.77 -7.39
C LEU A 125 -14.95 -2.70 -7.79
N ILE A 126 -15.35 -1.84 -6.84
CA ILE A 126 -16.26 -0.72 -7.12
C ILE A 126 -15.65 0.22 -8.16
N GLY A 127 -14.37 0.57 -8.02
CA GLY A 127 -13.65 1.40 -8.98
C GLY A 127 -13.56 0.78 -10.37
N ALA A 128 -13.30 -0.53 -10.46
CA ALA A 128 -13.27 -1.27 -11.72
C ALA A 128 -14.65 -1.34 -12.39
N LEU A 129 -15.72 -1.57 -11.62
CA LEU A 129 -17.10 -1.57 -12.11
C LEU A 129 -17.52 -0.20 -12.64
N LEU A 130 -17.28 0.86 -11.86
CA LEU A 130 -17.57 2.23 -12.28
C LEU A 130 -16.76 2.61 -13.52
N GLY A 131 -15.48 2.26 -13.57
CA GLY A 131 -14.60 2.49 -14.72
C GLY A 131 -15.13 1.82 -15.99
N LYS A 132 -15.55 0.55 -15.89
CA LYS A 132 -16.02 -0.23 -17.03
C LYS A 132 -17.44 0.13 -17.47
N TYR A 133 -18.38 0.29 -16.55
CA TYR A 133 -19.80 0.43 -16.89
C TYR A 133 -20.27 1.87 -17.03
N TYR A 134 -19.76 2.80 -16.22
CA TYR A 134 -20.19 4.20 -16.24
C TYR A 134 -19.24 5.07 -17.05
N PHE A 135 -17.94 5.07 -16.71
CA PHE A 135 -16.98 5.98 -17.31
C PHE A 135 -16.60 5.61 -18.75
N SER A 136 -16.43 4.31 -19.05
CA SER A 136 -16.15 3.86 -20.42
C SER A 136 -17.31 4.13 -21.38
N ARG A 137 -18.57 4.14 -20.91
CA ARG A 137 -19.74 4.47 -21.74
C ARG A 137 -19.90 5.98 -21.95
N LYS A 138 -19.57 6.79 -20.94
CA LYS A 138 -19.74 8.26 -20.99
C LYS A 138 -18.64 8.99 -21.78
N TYR A 139 -17.38 8.56 -21.67
CA TYR A 139 -16.23 9.30 -22.23
C TYR A 139 -15.62 8.65 -23.48
N GLY A 140 -16.05 7.43 -23.82
CA GLY A 140 -15.48 6.60 -24.87
C GLY A 140 -14.23 5.83 -24.39
N PRO A 141 -14.01 4.61 -24.90
CA PRO A 141 -13.00 3.68 -24.38
C PRO A 141 -11.55 4.20 -24.52
N ASP A 142 -11.24 4.88 -25.62
CA ASP A 142 -9.88 5.34 -25.90
C ASP A 142 -9.49 6.58 -25.09
N LYS A 143 -10.45 7.49 -24.88
CA LYS A 143 -10.23 8.67 -24.02
C LYS A 143 -10.16 8.27 -22.55
N TRP A 144 -11.03 7.35 -22.12
CA TRP A 144 -11.02 6.86 -20.73
C TRP A 144 -9.67 6.26 -20.33
N LYS A 145 -9.10 5.38 -21.16
CA LYS A 145 -7.77 4.77 -20.90
C LYS A 145 -6.66 5.80 -20.69
N ARG A 146 -6.73 6.97 -21.35
CA ARG A 146 -5.77 8.07 -21.17
C ARG A 146 -6.02 8.87 -19.88
N TYR A 147 -7.27 8.99 -19.44
CA TYR A 147 -7.62 9.72 -18.22
C TYR A 147 -7.42 8.92 -16.93
N VAL A 148 -7.53 7.57 -16.97
CA VAL A 148 -7.31 6.72 -15.80
C VAL A 148 -5.99 7.00 -15.05
N PRO A 149 -4.81 7.04 -15.69
CA PRO A 149 -3.56 7.29 -14.96
C PRO A 149 -3.51 8.69 -14.34
N VAL A 150 -4.08 9.70 -14.99
CA VAL A 150 -4.15 11.07 -14.47
C VAL A 150 -5.07 11.15 -13.24
N LEU A 151 -6.24 10.50 -13.31
CA LEU A 151 -7.18 10.44 -12.20
C LEU A 151 -6.61 9.64 -11.02
N ALA A 152 -5.91 8.54 -11.29
CA ALA A 152 -5.22 7.76 -10.27
C ALA A 152 -4.14 8.58 -9.56
N ALA A 153 -3.29 9.29 -10.32
CA ALA A 153 -2.25 10.16 -9.77
C ALA A 153 -2.82 11.32 -8.95
N GLY A 154 -3.89 11.95 -9.45
CA GLY A 154 -4.60 13.02 -8.74
C GLY A 154 -5.23 12.54 -7.44
N PHE A 155 -5.93 11.40 -7.47
CA PHE A 155 -6.53 10.81 -6.28
C PHE A 155 -5.48 10.41 -5.24
N SER A 156 -4.36 9.79 -5.64
CA SER A 156 -3.28 9.42 -4.71
C SER A 156 -2.64 10.66 -4.06
N CYS A 157 -2.43 11.73 -4.83
CA CYS A 157 -1.90 12.98 -4.30
C CYS A 157 -2.88 13.63 -3.30
N GLY A 158 -4.17 13.67 -3.64
CA GLY A 158 -5.23 14.20 -2.77
C GLY A 158 -5.36 13.42 -1.46
N MET A 159 -5.33 12.09 -1.52
CA MET A 159 -5.34 11.24 -0.33
C MET A 159 -4.13 11.51 0.58
N GLY A 160 -2.95 11.75 0.00
CA GLY A 160 -1.76 12.14 0.74
C GLY A 160 -1.91 13.48 1.46
N LEU A 161 -2.35 14.51 0.74
CA LEU A 161 -2.56 15.85 1.30
C LEU A 161 -3.64 15.88 2.39
N ALA A 162 -4.77 15.21 2.15
CA ALA A 162 -5.84 15.09 3.15
C ALA A 162 -5.39 14.31 4.40
N GLY A 163 -4.56 13.27 4.21
CA GLY A 163 -3.94 12.55 5.32
C GLY A 163 -3.03 13.44 6.14
N MET A 164 -2.17 14.23 5.49
CA MET A 164 -1.25 15.16 6.16
C MET A 164 -2.00 16.24 6.94
N THR A 165 -3.07 16.81 6.39
CA THR A 165 -3.87 17.83 7.10
C THR A 165 -4.61 17.23 8.30
N ALA A 166 -5.16 16.03 8.16
CA ALA A 166 -5.81 15.33 9.27
C ALA A 166 -4.82 15.02 10.41
N VAL A 167 -3.61 14.58 10.08
CA VAL A 167 -2.54 14.36 11.07
C VAL A 167 -2.16 15.67 11.75
N ALA A 168 -1.96 16.76 10.99
CA ALA A 168 -1.63 18.06 11.56
C ALA A 168 -2.70 18.56 12.55
N LEU A 169 -3.98 18.45 12.19
CA LEU A 169 -5.09 18.81 13.07
C LEU A 169 -5.16 17.92 14.32
N SER A 170 -4.92 16.62 14.17
CA SER A 170 -4.87 15.69 15.31
C SER A 170 -3.76 16.06 16.28
N LEU A 171 -2.57 16.41 15.78
CA LEU A 171 -1.44 16.82 16.63
C LEU A 171 -1.73 18.14 17.37
N ILE A 172 -2.32 19.14 16.70
CA ILE A 172 -2.75 20.39 17.36
C ILE A 172 -3.79 20.11 18.46
N SER A 173 -4.74 19.22 18.20
CA SER A 173 -5.74 18.81 19.20
C SER A 173 -5.12 18.09 20.40
N GLN A 174 -4.05 17.32 20.20
CA GLN A 174 -3.34 16.67 21.30
C GLN A 174 -2.55 17.70 22.14
N CYS A 175 -1.81 18.61 21.50
CA CYS A 175 -1.07 19.65 22.22
C CYS A 175 -1.96 20.56 23.09
N THR A 176 -3.20 20.82 22.66
CA THR A 176 -4.17 21.62 23.42
C THR A 176 -4.86 20.84 24.54
N ARG A 177 -5.00 19.51 24.41
CA ARG A 177 -5.55 18.65 25.47
C ARG A 177 -4.55 18.33 26.58
N SER A 178 -3.24 18.45 26.30
CA SER A 178 -2.17 18.22 27.28
C SER A 178 -1.98 19.36 28.31
N LEU A 179 -2.92 20.30 28.44
CA LEU A 179 -3.07 21.13 29.65
C LEU A 179 -4.49 20.89 30.18
N PRO A 180 -4.67 20.06 31.22
CA PRO A 180 -4.38 20.54 32.58
C PRO A 180 -3.85 19.45 33.54
N PHE A 181 -2.73 19.74 34.21
CA PHE A 181 -2.05 18.94 35.25
C PHE A 181 -1.31 17.68 34.77
#